data_AF-A0AAV9K7Q1-F1
#
_entry.id   AF-A0AAV9K7Q1-F1
#
_cell.length_a   1.000
_cell.length_b   1.000
_cell.length_c   1.000
_cell.angle_alpha   90.00
_cell.angle_beta   90.00
_cell.angle_gamma   90.00
#
_symmetry.space_group_name_H-M   'P 1'
#
loop_
_entity.id
_entity.type
_entity.pdbx_description
1 polymer ?
#
loop_
_entity_poly.entity_id
_entity_poly.type
_entity_poly.pdbx_seq_one_letter_code
_entity_poly.pdbx_strand_id
1 'polypeptide(L)' 'MHRITEVTEEFYGSSSSTMSFNSLEKLEFEHLPEWKQWHVLGSGEFPTLEKLSIANCPKLMA' A
#
# COMPACT_ATOMS: atom_id res chain seq x y z
N MET A 1 -18.32 0.23 -7.19
CA MET A 1 -16.84 0.16 -7.30
C MET A 1 -16.27 0.87 -6.09
N HIS A 2 -15.57 0.14 -5.22
CA HIS A 2 -15.00 0.70 -4.00
C HIS A 2 -13.81 1.60 -4.39
N ARG A 3 -13.89 2.90 -4.06
CA ARG A 3 -12.79 3.83 -4.25
C ARG A 3 -11.82 3.66 -3.09
N ILE A 4 -10.57 3.34 -3.39
CA ILE A 4 -9.51 3.34 -2.38
C ILE A 4 -9.17 4.81 -2.10
N THR A 5 -9.54 5.28 -0.91
CA THR A 5 -9.19 6.62 -0.43
C THR A 5 -7.95 6.60 0.45
N GLU A 6 -7.77 5.50 1.20
CA GLU A 6 -6.72 5.35 2.19
C GLU A 6 -6.31 3.88 2.22
N VAL A 7 -5.00 3.64 2.31
CA VAL A 7 -4.43 2.32 2.58
C VAL A 7 -3.93 2.38 4.02
N THR A 8 -4.71 1.85 4.95
CA THR A 8 -4.45 1.83 6.40
C THR A 8 -3.98 0.45 6.86
N GLU A 9 -3.56 0.34 8.11
CA GLU A 9 -3.16 -0.93 8.76
C GLU A 9 -4.15 -2.08 8.51
N GLU A 10 -5.44 -1.75 8.44
CA GLU A 10 -6.54 -2.68 8.20
C GLU A 10 -6.44 -3.39 6.85
N PHE A 11 -5.78 -2.77 5.87
CA PHE A 11 -5.50 -3.36 4.56
C PHE A 11 -4.50 -4.53 4.65
N TYR A 12 -3.59 -4.47 5.61
CA TYR A 12 -2.51 -5.44 5.76
C TYR A 12 -2.91 -6.66 6.61
N GLY A 13 -4.08 -6.61 7.25
CA GLY A 13 -4.55 -7.65 8.15
C GLY A 13 -4.06 -7.45 9.59
N SER A 14 -4.79 -8.04 10.54
CA SER A 14 -4.68 -7.77 11.99
C SER A 14 -3.23 -7.73 12.50
N SER A 15 -2.91 -6.63 13.19
CA SER A 15 -1.61 -6.09 13.62
C SER A 15 -0.77 -6.96 14.57
N SER A 16 -1.01 -8.27 14.66
CA SER A 16 -0.45 -9.04 15.77
C SER A 16 0.80 -9.86 15.46
N SER A 17 1.11 -10.32 14.24
CA SER A 17 2.31 -11.21 14.09
C SER A 17 2.84 -11.49 12.69
N THR A 18 2.18 -11.09 11.61
CA THR A 18 2.58 -11.60 10.30
C THR A 18 3.11 -10.48 9.45
N MET A 19 4.37 -10.59 9.05
CA MET A 19 4.87 -9.98 7.83
C MET A 19 3.80 -10.20 6.76
N SER A 20 3.00 -9.17 6.48
CA SER A 20 2.01 -9.27 5.42
C SER A 20 2.77 -9.34 4.10
N PHE A 21 2.18 -9.94 3.06
CA PHE A 21 2.78 -9.90 1.73
C PHE A 21 4.27 -10.36 1.63
N ASN A 22 4.64 -11.45 2.34
CA ASN A 22 6.01 -12.00 2.36
C ASN A 22 6.65 -12.29 1.00
N SER A 23 5.84 -12.44 -0.05
CA SER A 23 6.30 -12.78 -1.41
C SER A 23 5.98 -11.68 -2.42
N LEU A 24 5.57 -10.50 -1.95
CA LEU A 24 5.21 -9.41 -2.82
C LEU A 24 6.45 -8.60 -3.21
N GLU A 25 7.03 -8.97 -4.35
CA GLU A 25 8.23 -8.32 -4.89
C GLU A 25 7.93 -7.01 -5.62
N LYS A 26 6.70 -6.86 -6.13
CA LYS A 26 6.27 -5.70 -6.92
C LYS A 26 4.90 -5.24 -6.46
N LEU A 27 4.78 -3.95 -6.17
CA LEU A 27 3.55 -3.27 -5.79
C LEU A 27 3.35 -2.08 -6.72
N GLU A 28 2.20 -2.05 -7.39
CA GLU A 28 1.85 -0.99 -8.32
C GLU A 28 0.49 -0.40 -7.97
N PHE A 29 0.48 0.92 -7.84
CA PHE A 29 -0.71 1.72 -7.68
C PHE A 29 -0.86 2.63 -8.90
N GLU A 30 -1.85 2.35 -9.74
CA GLU A 30 -2.16 3.15 -10.93
C GLU A 30 -3.59 3.70 -10.86
N HIS A 31 -3.77 4.94 -11.31
CA HIS A 31 -5.09 5.56 -11.50
C HIS A 31 -5.95 5.58 -10.23
N LEU A 32 -5.35 5.95 -9.09
CA LEU A 32 -6.07 6.18 -7.83
C LEU A 32 -6.20 7.69 -7.55
N PRO A 33 -7.17 8.38 -8.20
CA PRO A 33 -7.33 9.83 -8.06
C PRO A 33 -7.83 10.27 -6.68
N GLU A 34 -8.44 9.36 -5.93
CA GLU A 34 -9.01 9.64 -4.61
C GLU A 34 -8.09 9.19 -3.46
N TRP A 35 -6.95 8.57 -3.75
CA TRP A 35 -6.05 8.03 -2.75
C TRP A 35 -5.21 9.15 -2.12
N LYS A 36 -5.41 9.37 -0.81
CA LYS A 36 -4.84 10.50 -0.05
C LYS A 36 -3.71 10.08 0.87
N GLN A 37 -3.77 8.86 1.40
CA GLN A 37 -2.87 8.40 2.44
C GLN A 37 -2.47 6.95 2.23
N TRP A 38 -1.17 6.71 2.37
CA TRP A 38 -0.59 5.38 2.46
C TRP A 38 0.12 5.22 3.80
N HIS A 39 -0.46 4.41 4.69
CA HIS A 39 0.09 4.14 6.00
C HIS A 39 0.87 2.82 5.97
N VAL A 40 2.20 2.92 5.84
CA VAL A 40 3.11 1.78 5.95
C VAL A 40 3.63 1.75 7.39
N LEU A 41 3.32 0.68 8.13
CA LEU A 41 3.70 0.50 9.54
C LEU A 41 5.18 0.23 9.74
N GLY A 42 5.90 -0.11 8.68
CA GLY A 42 7.35 -0.22 8.68
C GLY A 42 7.88 -1.14 7.59
N SER A 43 9.10 -1.63 7.76
CA SER A 43 9.73 -2.61 6.86
C SER A 43 9.19 -4.04 7.04
N GLY A 44 8.13 -4.22 7.84
CA GLY A 44 7.62 -5.54 8.23
C GLY A 44 6.56 -6.07 7.28
N GLU A 45 5.72 -5.21 6.70
CA GLU A 45 4.60 -5.65 5.83
C GLU A 45 4.98 -5.94 4.39
N PHE A 46 6.23 -5.68 4.02
CA PHE A 46 6.73 -5.85 2.65
C PHE A 46 8.20 -6.30 2.64
N PRO A 47 8.54 -7.45 3.27
CA PRO A 47 9.92 -7.84 3.48
C PRO A 47 10.68 -8.15 2.18
N THR A 48 9.96 -8.47 1.11
CA THR A 48 10.52 -8.84 -0.21
C THR A 48 10.22 -7.83 -1.30
N LEU A 49 9.63 -6.68 -0.98
CA LEU A 49 9.25 -5.68 -1.97
C LEU A 49 10.48 -5.00 -2.55
N GLU A 50 10.75 -5.27 -3.82
CA GLU A 50 11.86 -4.69 -4.56
C GLU A 50 11.42 -3.50 -5.41
N LYS A 51 10.17 -3.50 -5.89
CA LYS A 51 9.65 -2.46 -6.79
C LYS A 51 8.34 -1.91 -6.31
N LEU A 52 8.32 -0.61 -6.05
CA LEU A 52 7.12 0.17 -5.81
C LEU A 52 6.92 1.15 -6.97
N SER A 53 5.78 1.06 -7.63
CA SER A 53 5.35 1.97 -8.69
C SER A 53 4.07 2.69 -8.27
N ILE A 54 4.08 4.03 -8.29
CA ILE A 54 2.90 4.85 -8.05
C ILE A 54 2.73 5.78 -9.25
N ALA A 55 1.65 5.60 -10.00
CA ALA A 55 1.35 6.34 -11.22
C ALA A 55 -0.07 6.90 -11.19
N ASN A 56 -0.25 8.12 -11.68
CA ASN A 56 -1.57 8.77 -11.76
C ASN A 56 -2.37 8.77 -10.43
N CYS A 57 -1.67 9.02 -9.32
CA CYS A 57 -2.24 9.12 -7.97
C CYS A 57 -2.11 10.56 -7.42
N PRO A 58 -2.84 11.54 -8.00
CA PRO A 58 -2.64 12.97 -7.74
C PRO A 58 -2.85 13.37 -6.28
N LYS A 59 -3.77 12.73 -5.54
CA LYS A 59 -4.04 13.09 -4.13
C LYS A 59 -3.04 12.56 -3.13
N LEU A 60 -2.23 11.55 -3.52
CA LEU A 60 -1.16 11.02 -2.68
C LEU A 60 0.14 11.80 -2.92
N MET A 61 0.33 12.26 -4.15
CA MET A 61 1.52 13.01 -4.57
C MET A 61 1.39 14.53 -4.38
N ALA A 62 0.20 15.02 -4.02
CA ALA A 62 -0.08 16.45 -3.75
C ALA A 62 0.28 16.82 -2.31
#